data_AF-A0A3A0D3U4-F1
#
_entry.id   AF-A0A3A0D3U4-F1
#
_cell.length_a   1.000
_cell.length_b   1.000
_cell.length_c   1.000
_cell.angle_alpha   90.00
_cell.angle_beta   90.00
_cell.angle_gamma   90.00
#
_symmetry.space_group_name_H-M   'P 1'
#
loop_
_entity.id
_entity.type
_entity.pdbx_description
1 polymer ?
#
loop_
_entity_poly.entity_id
_entity_poly.type
_entity_poly.pdbx_seq_one_letter_code
_entity_poly.pdbx_strand_id
1 'polypeptide(L)'
;MTAAARAASGPAESGPFDDRVPDGLSASDWSSIRAVYEANRHAAFPVAGGWQARNPGQQWITRFDGRGFLTAPDSGEWSWGLELVSYGRANDPSRAREQAGSIREPAFPSREHEEAACIGSRYGPPACVEAAGGRVSYQWDDALTEWYVNDRRGLEHGYTVHRRPEVSRVEASAQHGCAARAEARGSLEEPLTFTLAVRGDLRPRVSGDGRNVTFVDQSGAGM
;
A
#
# COMPACT_ATOMS: atom_id res chain seq x y z
N MET A 1 41.13 -12.50 25.62
CA MET A 1 40.02 -13.38 25.21
C MET A 1 39.34 -12.73 24.01
N THR A 2 39.67 -13.18 22.81
CA THR A 2 39.19 -12.62 21.55
C THR A 2 38.01 -13.46 21.09
N ALA A 3 36.79 -12.93 21.17
CA ALA A 3 35.60 -13.61 20.66
C ALA A 3 35.39 -13.21 19.19
N ALA A 4 35.60 -14.17 18.30
CA ALA A 4 35.29 -14.07 16.89
C ALA A 4 33.75 -14.03 16.71
N ALA A 5 33.26 -13.03 15.98
CA ALA A 5 31.88 -12.97 15.54
C ALA A 5 31.61 -14.12 14.56
N ARG A 6 30.70 -15.02 14.94
CA ARG A 6 30.13 -16.01 14.02
C ARG A 6 29.24 -15.27 13.02
N ALA A 7 29.59 -15.36 11.74
CA ALA A 7 28.72 -14.98 10.64
C ALA A 7 27.40 -15.75 10.77
N ALA A 8 26.29 -15.02 10.91
CA ALA A 8 24.97 -15.61 10.76
C ALA A 8 24.82 -16.04 9.30
N SER A 9 24.67 -17.33 9.07
CA SER A 9 24.30 -17.91 7.78
C SER A 9 22.98 -17.27 7.33
N GLY A 10 22.99 -16.60 6.18
CA GLY A 10 21.78 -16.10 5.53
C GLY A 10 20.81 -17.25 5.25
N PRO A 11 19.49 -16.98 5.22
CA PRO A 11 18.53 -18.01 4.86
C PRO A 11 18.81 -18.46 3.43
N ALA A 12 18.84 -19.77 3.24
CA ALA A 12 19.06 -20.41 1.95
C ALA A 12 18.07 -19.87 0.93
N GLU A 13 18.59 -19.37 -0.19
CA GLU A 13 17.80 -19.09 -1.39
C GLU A 13 16.86 -20.28 -1.63
N SER A 14 15.55 -20.06 -1.61
CA SER A 14 14.64 -20.99 -2.28
C SER A 14 14.95 -20.88 -3.77
N GLY A 15 15.92 -21.69 -4.18
CA GLY A 15 16.47 -21.79 -5.51
C GLY A 15 15.40 -22.11 -6.55
N PRO A 16 15.79 -22.08 -7.84
CA PRO A 16 14.86 -22.30 -8.94
C PRO A 16 14.13 -23.64 -8.76
N PHE A 17 12.91 -23.73 -9.30
CA PHE A 17 12.26 -25.02 -9.56
C PHE A 17 13.33 -26.00 -10.05
N ASP A 18 13.50 -27.13 -9.35
CA ASP A 18 14.47 -28.17 -9.69
C ASP A 18 14.33 -28.47 -11.20
N ASP A 19 15.44 -28.45 -11.95
CA ASP A 19 15.43 -28.68 -13.40
C ASP A 19 15.00 -30.12 -13.76
N ARG A 20 14.83 -30.99 -12.76
CA ARG A 20 14.36 -32.36 -12.91
C ARG A 20 12.90 -32.40 -13.39
N VAL A 21 12.66 -33.05 -14.52
CA VAL A 21 11.33 -33.40 -15.03
C VAL A 21 10.65 -34.35 -14.03
N PRO A 22 9.45 -34.03 -13.51
CA PRO A 22 8.70 -34.93 -12.61
C PRO A 22 8.31 -36.25 -13.30
N ASP A 23 8.22 -37.32 -12.52
CA ASP A 23 7.79 -38.64 -13.01
C ASP A 23 6.42 -38.54 -13.71
N GLY A 24 6.32 -39.11 -14.91
CA GLY A 24 5.09 -39.11 -15.71
C GLY A 24 4.89 -37.87 -16.59
N LEU A 25 5.81 -36.91 -16.63
CA LEU A 25 5.79 -35.79 -17.57
C LEU A 25 6.86 -35.93 -18.67
N SER A 26 6.53 -35.51 -19.89
CA SER A 26 7.53 -35.34 -20.93
C SER A 26 8.35 -34.07 -20.70
N ALA A 27 9.57 -34.00 -21.25
CA ALA A 27 10.40 -32.80 -21.16
C ALA A 27 9.76 -31.57 -21.83
N SER A 28 8.96 -31.79 -22.89
CA SER A 28 8.20 -30.72 -23.57
C SER A 28 7.05 -30.22 -22.70
N ASP A 29 6.27 -31.10 -22.09
CA ASP A 29 5.18 -30.71 -21.19
C ASP A 29 5.72 -29.97 -19.98
N TRP A 30 6.84 -30.44 -19.42
CA TRP A 30 7.51 -29.79 -18.32
C TRP A 30 7.99 -28.37 -18.68
N SER A 31 8.57 -28.21 -19.85
CA SER A 31 9.02 -26.91 -20.36
C SER A 31 7.85 -25.94 -20.57
N SER A 32 6.71 -26.41 -21.08
CA SER A 32 5.49 -25.60 -21.22
C SER A 32 4.90 -25.18 -19.86
N ILE A 33 4.84 -26.09 -18.89
CA ILE A 33 4.38 -25.79 -17.52
C ILE A 33 5.29 -24.73 -16.89
N ARG A 34 6.61 -24.89 -17.03
CA ARG A 34 7.59 -23.93 -16.50
C ARG A 34 7.44 -22.55 -17.13
N ALA A 35 7.27 -22.47 -18.45
CA ALA A 35 7.08 -21.20 -19.14
C ALA A 35 5.83 -20.46 -18.63
N VAL A 36 4.72 -21.18 -18.41
CA VAL A 36 3.50 -20.59 -17.83
C VAL A 36 3.74 -20.15 -16.39
N TYR A 37 4.43 -20.96 -15.57
CA TYR A 37 4.78 -20.58 -14.22
C TYR A 37 5.66 -19.33 -14.19
N GLU A 38 6.74 -19.30 -14.96
CA GLU A 38 7.68 -18.17 -15.01
C GLU A 38 7.01 -16.89 -15.51
N ALA A 39 6.07 -16.99 -16.47
CA ALA A 39 5.29 -15.87 -16.95
C ALA A 39 4.33 -15.31 -15.87
N ASN A 40 3.85 -16.14 -14.94
CA ASN A 40 2.79 -15.78 -14.00
C ASN A 40 3.22 -15.80 -12.52
N ARG A 41 4.46 -16.14 -12.19
CA ARG A 41 4.96 -16.28 -10.80
C ARG A 41 4.90 -15.00 -9.97
N HIS A 42 4.75 -13.85 -10.64
CA HIS A 42 4.59 -12.55 -10.01
C HIS A 42 3.19 -11.96 -10.21
N ALA A 43 2.30 -12.66 -10.91
CA ALA A 43 0.99 -12.15 -11.25
C ALA A 43 0.09 -11.97 -10.04
N ALA A 44 -0.78 -10.96 -10.10
CA ALA A 44 -1.86 -10.77 -9.17
C ALA A 44 -3.09 -11.58 -9.62
N PHE A 45 -3.68 -12.33 -8.69
CA PHE A 45 -4.86 -13.15 -8.90
C PHE A 45 -6.02 -12.65 -8.03
N PRO A 46 -7.27 -12.72 -8.54
CA PRO A 46 -8.42 -12.29 -7.77
C PRO A 46 -8.66 -13.26 -6.60
N VAL A 47 -8.99 -12.70 -5.44
CA VAL A 47 -9.34 -13.43 -4.22
C VAL A 47 -10.55 -12.75 -3.55
N ALA A 48 -11.14 -13.40 -2.55
CA ALA A 48 -12.15 -12.74 -1.72
C ALA A 48 -11.56 -11.46 -1.10
N GLY A 49 -12.22 -10.32 -1.33
CA GLY A 49 -11.78 -9.03 -0.82
C GLY A 49 -10.75 -8.27 -1.65
N GLY A 50 -10.35 -8.76 -2.84
CA GLY A 50 -9.50 -8.01 -3.76
C GLY A 50 -8.53 -8.86 -4.57
N TRP A 51 -7.24 -8.53 -4.55
CA TRP A 51 -6.20 -9.22 -5.31
C TRP A 51 -5.08 -9.72 -4.41
N GLN A 52 -4.40 -10.79 -4.84
CA GLN A 52 -3.24 -11.34 -4.16
C GLN A 52 -2.13 -11.61 -5.17
N ALA A 53 -0.90 -11.19 -4.86
CA ALA A 53 0.30 -11.52 -5.62
C ALA A 53 1.33 -12.18 -4.71
N ARG A 54 2.02 -13.20 -5.22
CA ARG A 54 3.14 -13.84 -4.51
C ARG A 54 4.46 -13.37 -5.10
N ASN A 55 5.47 -13.18 -4.26
CA ASN A 55 6.85 -12.97 -4.69
C ASN A 55 7.74 -14.11 -4.18
N PRO A 56 7.95 -15.17 -4.98
CA PRO A 56 8.68 -16.35 -4.52
C PRO A 56 10.15 -16.08 -4.17
N GLY A 57 10.79 -15.08 -4.80
CA GLY A 57 12.19 -14.74 -4.55
C GLY A 57 12.41 -14.07 -3.19
N GLN A 58 11.38 -13.38 -2.69
CA GLN A 58 11.38 -12.75 -1.36
C GLN A 58 10.58 -13.57 -0.34
N GLN A 59 9.94 -14.65 -0.78
CA GLN A 59 9.02 -15.47 0.01
C GLN A 59 7.91 -14.63 0.65
N TRP A 60 7.31 -13.73 -0.13
CA TRP A 60 6.24 -12.83 0.33
C TRP A 60 4.91 -13.07 -0.38
N ILE A 61 3.82 -12.80 0.32
CA ILE A 61 2.47 -12.67 -0.21
C ILE A 61 2.00 -11.24 0.04
N THR A 62 1.54 -10.57 -1.01
CA THR A 62 0.94 -9.24 -0.94
C THR A 62 -0.55 -9.33 -1.28
N ARG A 63 -1.38 -8.73 -0.44
CA ARG A 63 -2.83 -8.57 -0.65
C ARG A 63 -3.16 -7.11 -0.93
N PHE A 64 -4.12 -6.90 -1.82
CA PHE A 64 -4.60 -5.62 -2.30
C PHE A 64 -6.11 -5.57 -2.08
N ASP A 65 -6.57 -4.79 -1.09
CA ASP A 65 -7.96 -4.83 -0.60
C ASP A 65 -8.80 -3.61 -0.98
N GLY A 66 -8.36 -2.85 -1.99
CA GLY A 66 -9.00 -1.62 -2.42
C GLY A 66 -8.72 -0.40 -1.52
N ARG A 67 -8.02 -0.56 -0.38
CA ARG A 67 -7.54 0.57 0.43
C ARG A 67 -6.05 0.83 0.25
N GLY A 68 -5.32 -0.23 -0.08
CA GLY A 68 -3.87 -0.21 -0.21
C GLY A 68 -3.34 -1.62 -0.41
N PHE A 69 -2.18 -1.89 0.18
CA PHE A 69 -1.60 -3.24 0.22
C PHE A 69 -1.26 -3.68 1.65
N LEU A 70 -1.15 -4.98 1.84
CA LEU A 70 -0.57 -5.63 3.02
C LEU A 70 0.31 -6.80 2.55
N THR A 71 1.58 -6.77 2.93
CA THR A 71 2.57 -7.82 2.63
C THR A 71 2.91 -8.58 3.89
N ALA A 72 3.04 -9.90 3.77
CA ALA A 72 3.50 -10.81 4.82
C ALA A 72 4.40 -11.89 4.19
N PRO A 73 5.29 -12.54 4.96
CA PRO A 73 6.05 -13.66 4.45
C PRO A 73 5.13 -14.88 4.22
N ASP A 74 5.52 -15.78 3.32
CA ASP A 74 4.86 -17.07 3.10
C ASP A 74 4.80 -17.88 4.41
N SER A 75 5.86 -17.75 5.22
CA SER A 75 6.00 -18.32 6.55
C SER A 75 6.59 -17.28 7.50
N GLY A 76 5.80 -16.83 8.46
CA GLY A 76 6.21 -15.87 9.48
C GLY A 76 5.02 -15.09 10.02
N GLU A 77 5.29 -14.26 11.02
CA GLU A 77 4.25 -13.58 11.80
C GLU A 77 4.13 -12.08 11.49
N TRP A 78 5.08 -11.50 10.75
CA TRP A 78 5.05 -10.08 10.45
C TRP A 78 4.19 -9.77 9.23
N SER A 79 3.59 -8.60 9.25
CA SER A 79 2.92 -7.99 8.11
C SER A 79 3.16 -6.49 8.12
N TRP A 80 3.28 -5.90 6.94
CA TRP A 80 3.26 -4.46 6.82
C TRP A 80 2.63 -4.01 5.52
N GLY A 81 2.10 -2.80 5.52
CA GLY A 81 1.41 -2.26 4.36
C GLY A 81 1.19 -0.77 4.47
N LEU A 82 0.68 -0.21 3.40
CA LEU A 82 0.32 1.21 3.33
C LEU A 82 -1.11 1.35 2.84
N GLU A 83 -1.82 2.33 3.37
CA GLU A 83 -3.12 2.79 2.89
C GLU A 83 -3.06 4.30 2.65
N LEU A 84 -3.58 4.72 1.49
CA LEU A 84 -3.71 6.14 1.18
C LEU A 84 -4.87 6.74 1.98
N VAL A 85 -4.57 7.67 2.88
CA VAL A 85 -5.57 8.37 3.70
C VAL A 85 -6.03 9.67 3.04
N SER A 86 -5.08 10.42 2.47
CA SER A 86 -5.36 11.66 1.73
C SER A 86 -4.19 12.11 0.87
N TYR A 87 -4.47 12.91 -0.16
CA TYR A 87 -3.47 13.59 -0.96
C TYR A 87 -3.94 15.01 -1.33
N GLY A 88 -3.03 15.96 -1.46
CA GLY A 88 -3.37 17.34 -1.84
C GLY A 88 -2.31 18.36 -1.44
N ARG A 89 -2.52 19.62 -1.80
CA ARG A 89 -1.72 20.75 -1.28
C ARG A 89 -2.35 21.26 0.00
N ALA A 90 -1.53 21.49 1.01
CA ALA A 90 -2.00 21.76 2.36
C ALA A 90 -2.72 23.11 2.47
N ASN A 91 -4.06 23.10 2.51
CA ASN A 91 -4.84 24.17 3.12
C ASN A 91 -6.15 23.59 3.70
N ASP A 92 -6.10 23.14 4.95
CA ASP A 92 -7.05 23.50 6.04
C ASP A 92 -7.00 22.47 7.22
N PRO A 93 -6.44 22.84 8.40
CA PRO A 93 -6.49 22.02 9.61
C PRO A 93 -7.87 21.96 10.33
N SER A 94 -8.93 22.59 9.80
CA SER A 94 -10.20 22.73 10.53
C SER A 94 -11.20 21.56 10.42
N ARG A 95 -10.98 20.54 9.57
CA ARG A 95 -11.88 19.36 9.49
C ARG A 95 -11.59 18.21 10.45
N ALA A 96 -10.85 18.48 11.54
CA ALA A 96 -10.70 17.54 12.65
C ALA A 96 -11.72 17.75 13.79
N ARG A 97 -12.60 18.78 13.74
CA ARG A 97 -13.50 19.14 14.86
C ARG A 97 -15.01 19.04 14.61
N GLU A 98 -15.47 18.88 13.38
CA GLU A 98 -16.92 18.88 13.08
C GLU A 98 -17.50 17.46 13.00
N GLN A 99 -17.28 16.68 14.07
CA GLN A 99 -18.08 15.49 14.38
C GLN A 99 -18.21 15.33 15.91
N ALA A 100 -18.37 16.44 16.61
CA ALA A 100 -18.74 16.48 18.02
C ALA A 100 -20.02 17.32 18.16
N GLY A 101 -21.12 16.83 17.59
CA GLY A 101 -22.40 17.50 17.67
C GLY A 101 -23.51 16.74 16.94
N SER A 102 -24.28 15.96 17.70
CA SER A 102 -25.55 15.34 17.33
C SER A 102 -25.48 13.99 16.61
N ILE A 103 -25.25 12.93 17.40
CA ILE A 103 -25.88 11.63 17.16
C ILE A 103 -26.99 11.50 18.21
N ARG A 104 -28.24 11.50 17.77
CA ARG A 104 -29.32 10.87 18.54
C ARG A 104 -29.09 9.37 18.46
N GLU A 105 -28.95 8.73 19.62
CA GLU A 105 -28.85 7.28 19.76
C GLU A 105 -30.01 6.56 19.04
N PRO A 106 -29.72 5.43 18.41
CA PRO A 106 -30.60 4.28 18.50
C PRO A 106 -29.89 3.12 19.23
N ALA A 107 -30.69 2.44 20.05
CA ALA A 107 -30.29 1.34 20.91
C ALA A 107 -29.61 0.17 20.16
N PHE A 108 -28.52 -0.32 20.74
CA PHE A 108 -27.84 -1.57 20.38
C PHE A 108 -28.68 -2.81 20.73
N PRO A 109 -28.45 -3.94 20.05
CA PRO A 109 -28.23 -5.17 20.78
C PRO A 109 -26.82 -5.73 20.52
N SER A 110 -26.27 -6.23 21.62
CA SER A 110 -24.92 -6.71 21.84
C SER A 110 -24.51 -7.87 20.92
N ARG A 111 -23.31 -7.79 20.35
CA ARG A 111 -22.36 -8.92 20.24
C ARG A 111 -20.99 -8.43 19.77
N GLU A 112 -20.09 -8.32 20.76
CA GLU A 112 -18.74 -8.90 20.78
C GLU A 112 -18.14 -9.22 19.40
N HIS A 113 -17.29 -8.32 18.91
CA HIS A 113 -15.91 -8.55 18.48
C HIS A 113 -15.34 -7.17 18.08
N GLU A 114 -14.38 -6.71 18.88
CA GLU A 114 -13.74 -5.42 18.83
C GLU A 114 -12.77 -5.35 17.64
N GLU A 115 -13.32 -5.10 16.45
CA GLU A 115 -12.52 -4.74 15.27
C GLU A 115 -12.38 -3.22 15.28
N ALA A 116 -11.18 -2.75 15.60
CA ALA A 116 -10.84 -1.33 15.70
C ALA A 116 -11.43 -0.57 14.51
N ALA A 117 -12.29 0.40 14.80
CA ALA A 117 -12.87 1.31 13.82
C ALA A 117 -11.73 2.11 13.16
N CYS A 118 -11.14 1.56 12.10
CA CYS A 118 -10.33 2.32 11.17
C CYS A 118 -11.24 3.42 10.64
N ILE A 119 -10.93 4.67 10.99
CA ILE A 119 -11.52 5.84 10.34
C ILE A 119 -11.17 5.67 8.87
N GLY A 120 -12.16 5.28 8.05
CA GLY A 120 -11.96 4.93 6.66
C GLY A 120 -11.23 6.06 5.93
N SER A 121 -10.46 5.69 4.90
CA SER A 121 -9.88 6.67 3.98
C SER A 121 -10.93 7.73 3.66
N ARG A 122 -10.56 9.01 3.78
CA ARG A 122 -11.46 10.13 3.46
C ARG A 122 -11.88 10.13 1.99
N TYR A 123 -11.12 9.41 1.17
CA TYR A 123 -11.47 9.01 -0.17
C TYR A 123 -12.15 7.64 -0.05
N GLY A 124 -13.37 7.51 -0.57
CA GLY A 124 -14.05 6.21 -0.65
C GLY A 124 -13.24 5.17 -1.45
N PRO A 125 -13.80 3.99 -1.75
CA PRO A 125 -13.07 3.00 -2.54
C PRO A 125 -12.63 3.60 -3.89
N PRO A 126 -11.53 3.12 -4.48
CA PRO A 126 -11.06 3.60 -5.77
C PRO A 126 -12.15 3.46 -6.83
N ALA A 127 -12.27 4.46 -7.69
CA ALA A 127 -13.23 4.49 -8.80
C ALA A 127 -13.06 3.28 -9.73
N CYS A 128 -11.81 2.89 -10.00
CA CYS A 128 -11.48 1.72 -10.81
C CYS A 128 -10.31 0.94 -10.19
N VAL A 129 -10.39 -0.39 -10.24
CA VAL A 129 -9.30 -1.30 -9.86
C VAL A 129 -8.97 -2.18 -11.05
N GLU A 130 -7.70 -2.18 -11.46
CA GLU A 130 -7.20 -3.00 -12.56
C GLU A 130 -6.04 -3.86 -12.08
N ALA A 131 -6.00 -5.11 -12.54
CA ALA A 131 -4.87 -5.99 -12.31
C ALA A 131 -4.54 -6.77 -13.58
N ALA A 132 -3.27 -6.73 -13.98
CA ALA A 132 -2.78 -7.39 -15.17
C ALA A 132 -1.32 -7.83 -14.96
N GLY A 133 -1.07 -9.13 -15.07
CA GLY A 133 0.23 -9.71 -14.72
C GLY A 133 0.61 -9.32 -13.29
N GLY A 134 1.86 -8.88 -13.07
CA GLY A 134 2.34 -8.44 -11.77
C GLY A 134 1.92 -7.03 -11.35
N ARG A 135 1.09 -6.33 -12.13
CA ARG A 135 0.66 -4.96 -11.84
C ARG A 135 -0.75 -4.92 -11.27
N VAL A 136 -0.94 -4.16 -10.20
CA VAL A 136 -2.25 -3.73 -9.68
C VAL A 136 -2.31 -2.21 -9.70
N SER A 137 -3.43 -1.62 -10.08
CA SER A 137 -3.62 -0.17 -10.16
C SER A 137 -4.97 0.22 -9.57
N TYR A 138 -4.94 1.23 -8.70
CA TYR A 138 -6.12 1.88 -8.15
C TYR A 138 -6.23 3.28 -8.75
N GLN A 139 -7.28 3.51 -9.52
CA GLN A 139 -7.66 4.85 -9.91
C GLN A 139 -8.57 5.42 -8.82
N TRP A 140 -8.05 6.32 -8.00
CA TRP A 140 -8.81 6.93 -6.92
C TRP A 140 -9.83 7.95 -7.47
N ASP A 141 -9.39 8.74 -8.45
CA ASP A 141 -10.19 9.71 -9.18
C ASP A 141 -9.51 10.07 -10.52
N ASP A 142 -9.98 11.11 -11.20
CA ASP A 142 -9.42 11.58 -12.47
C ASP A 142 -8.07 12.32 -12.34
N ALA A 143 -7.51 12.45 -11.13
CA ALA A 143 -6.26 13.14 -10.85
C ALA A 143 -5.18 12.21 -10.28
N LEU A 144 -5.55 11.10 -9.64
CA LEU A 144 -4.60 10.20 -9.00
C LEU A 144 -4.81 8.71 -9.35
N THR A 145 -3.72 8.08 -9.78
CA THR A 145 -3.58 6.62 -9.82
C THR A 145 -2.50 6.18 -8.84
N GLU A 146 -2.82 5.23 -7.98
CA GLU A 146 -1.86 4.47 -7.19
C GLU A 146 -1.58 3.15 -7.90
N TRP A 147 -0.34 2.67 -7.87
CA TRP A 147 0.03 1.44 -8.55
C TRP A 147 1.08 0.64 -7.82
N TYR A 148 1.04 -0.66 -8.08
CA TYR A 148 1.95 -1.65 -7.54
C TYR A 148 2.49 -2.52 -8.68
N VAL A 149 3.78 -2.83 -8.64
CA VAL A 149 4.40 -3.79 -9.56
C VAL A 149 5.15 -4.82 -8.73
N ASN A 150 4.66 -6.05 -8.75
CA ASN A 150 5.37 -7.20 -8.21
C ASN A 150 6.23 -7.80 -9.32
N ASP A 151 7.55 -7.80 -9.12
CA ASP A 151 8.49 -8.42 -10.03
C ASP A 151 9.67 -9.08 -9.28
N ARG A 152 10.68 -9.56 -10.02
CA ARG A 152 11.86 -10.22 -9.44
C ARG A 152 12.66 -9.37 -8.45
N ARG A 153 12.53 -8.04 -8.48
CA ARG A 153 13.18 -7.07 -7.59
C ARG A 153 12.40 -6.88 -6.28
N GLY A 154 11.13 -7.28 -6.26
CA GLY A 154 10.23 -7.13 -5.14
C GLY A 154 8.92 -6.45 -5.52
N LEU A 155 8.26 -5.90 -4.49
CA LEU A 155 7.12 -5.03 -4.67
C LEU A 155 7.59 -3.58 -4.85
N GLU A 156 7.31 -3.00 -6.01
CA GLU A 156 7.41 -1.57 -6.27
C GLU A 156 6.04 -0.93 -6.06
N HIS A 157 6.01 0.22 -5.38
CA HIS A 157 4.80 1.01 -5.10
C HIS A 157 5.01 2.44 -5.53
N GLY A 158 4.00 3.05 -6.15
CA GLY A 158 4.08 4.44 -6.54
C GLY A 158 2.73 5.06 -6.88
N TYR A 159 2.81 6.34 -7.24
CA TYR A 159 1.67 7.16 -7.64
C TYR A 159 1.94 7.83 -8.98
N THR A 160 0.89 7.97 -9.79
CA THR A 160 0.85 8.84 -10.96
C THR A 160 -0.17 9.93 -10.70
N VAL A 161 0.31 11.18 -10.69
CA VAL A 161 -0.52 12.37 -10.55
C VAL A 161 -0.77 12.93 -11.94
N HIS A 162 -1.97 12.72 -12.48
CA HIS A 162 -2.34 13.07 -13.85
C HIS A 162 -2.54 14.56 -14.03
N ARG A 163 -3.05 15.22 -12.99
CA ARG A 163 -3.30 16.66 -12.95
C ARG A 163 -2.95 17.18 -11.57
N ARG A 164 -2.58 18.46 -11.51
CA ARG A 164 -2.34 19.13 -10.23
C ARG A 164 -3.62 19.01 -9.38
N PRO A 165 -3.56 18.45 -8.16
CA PRO A 165 -4.74 18.38 -7.30
C PRO A 165 -5.21 19.80 -6.99
N GLU A 166 -6.49 20.06 -7.22
CA GLU A 166 -7.08 21.36 -6.88
C GLU A 166 -7.16 21.48 -5.35
N VAL A 167 -6.86 22.66 -4.80
CA VAL A 167 -7.19 22.95 -3.41
C VAL A 167 -8.71 22.85 -3.28
N SER A 168 -9.20 22.01 -2.37
CA SER A 168 -10.62 21.92 -2.05
C SER A 168 -11.09 23.31 -1.61
N ARG A 169 -11.73 24.05 -2.51
CA ARG A 169 -12.34 25.34 -2.22
C ARG A 169 -13.61 25.09 -1.43
N VAL A 170 -13.48 24.77 -0.14
CA VAL A 170 -14.61 24.80 0.78
C VAL A 170 -14.98 26.28 0.92
N GLU A 171 -16.03 26.65 0.19
CA GLU A 171 -16.87 27.83 0.38
C GLU A 171 -16.17 29.09 0.92
N ALA A 172 -15.33 29.70 0.08
CA ALA A 172 -15.16 31.15 0.14
C ALA A 172 -16.48 31.81 -0.32
N SER A 173 -17.49 31.75 0.56
CA SER A 173 -18.73 32.49 0.45
C SER A 173 -18.42 34.00 0.42
N ALA A 174 -18.37 34.54 -0.79
CA ALA A 174 -18.99 35.79 -1.21
C ALA A 174 -19.06 36.98 -0.21
N GLN A 175 -17.97 37.38 0.46
CA GLN A 175 -17.98 38.66 1.19
C GLN A 175 -16.80 39.62 0.94
N HIS A 176 -15.78 39.24 0.16
CA HIS A 176 -14.68 40.17 -0.16
C HIS A 176 -14.34 40.13 -1.65
N GLY A 177 -14.45 41.29 -2.29
CA GLY A 177 -14.39 41.49 -3.74
C GLY A 177 -13.06 41.10 -4.40
N CYS A 178 -12.94 41.43 -5.69
CA CYS A 178 -11.95 41.01 -6.68
C CYS A 178 -10.45 40.95 -6.27
N ALA A 179 -10.04 41.44 -5.10
CA ALA A 179 -8.69 41.29 -4.56
C ALA A 179 -8.38 39.88 -4.01
N ALA A 180 -9.38 39.15 -3.48
CA ALA A 180 -9.18 37.80 -2.93
C ALA A 180 -8.90 36.72 -4.02
N ARG A 181 -9.11 37.04 -5.30
CA ARG A 181 -8.89 36.11 -6.42
C ARG A 181 -7.39 35.89 -6.73
N ALA A 182 -6.53 36.82 -6.30
CA ALA A 182 -5.08 36.70 -6.48
C ALA A 182 -4.42 35.83 -5.39
N GLU A 183 -4.97 35.82 -4.17
CA GLU A 183 -4.46 35.05 -3.03
C GLU A 183 -5.06 33.63 -2.95
N ALA A 184 -6.24 33.40 -3.56
CA ALA A 184 -6.88 32.08 -3.65
C ALA A 184 -6.35 31.18 -4.77
N ARG A 185 -5.27 31.58 -5.46
CA ARG A 185 -4.36 30.59 -6.05
C ARG A 185 -3.58 30.03 -4.87
N GLY A 186 -4.10 28.98 -4.22
CA GLY A 186 -3.34 28.20 -3.24
C GLY A 186 -1.92 28.08 -3.75
N SER A 187 -0.98 28.62 -2.98
CA SER A 187 0.34 29.00 -3.47
C SER A 187 0.89 27.90 -4.37
N LEU A 188 1.35 28.27 -5.58
CA LEU A 188 2.00 27.32 -6.48
C LEU A 188 3.20 26.63 -5.82
N GLU A 189 3.64 27.13 -4.66
CA GLU A 189 4.80 26.72 -3.88
C GLU A 189 4.52 25.77 -2.71
N GLU A 190 3.26 25.56 -2.30
CA GLU A 190 2.97 24.58 -1.23
C GLU A 190 3.26 23.16 -1.73
N PRO A 191 4.01 22.32 -0.99
CA PRO A 191 4.33 20.98 -1.44
C PRO A 191 3.06 20.13 -1.61
N LEU A 192 3.09 19.22 -2.58
CA LEU A 192 2.10 18.15 -2.65
C LEU A 192 2.35 17.19 -1.49
N THR A 193 1.34 16.96 -0.65
CA THR A 193 1.41 16.06 0.48
C THR A 193 0.59 14.81 0.21
N PHE A 194 1.16 13.65 0.55
CA PHE A 194 0.46 12.38 0.68
C PHE A 194 0.48 11.96 2.15
N THR A 195 -0.68 11.57 2.67
CA THR A 195 -0.83 11.02 4.01
C THR A 195 -1.09 9.53 3.90
N LEU A 196 -0.18 8.72 4.44
CA LEU A 196 -0.25 7.27 4.40
C LEU A 196 -0.41 6.73 5.81
N ALA A 197 -1.36 5.81 5.99
CA ALA A 197 -1.43 5.00 7.20
C ALA A 197 -0.54 3.76 7.01
N VAL A 198 0.22 3.41 8.06
CA VAL A 198 0.91 2.12 8.11
C VAL A 198 -0.07 1.06 8.60
N ARG A 199 -0.05 -0.09 7.93
CA ARG A 199 -0.85 -1.26 8.25
C ARG A 199 0.05 -2.41 8.69
N GLY A 200 -0.50 -3.37 9.41
CA GLY A 200 0.24 -4.53 9.92
C GLY A 200 0.85 -4.29 11.30
N ASP A 201 1.87 -5.06 11.65
CA ASP A 201 2.48 -5.09 12.97
C ASP A 201 3.88 -4.45 13.02
N LEU A 202 4.52 -4.25 11.86
CA LEU A 202 5.79 -3.52 11.78
C LEU A 202 5.61 -2.01 11.94
N ARG A 203 6.62 -1.37 12.52
CA ARG A 203 6.65 0.08 12.76
C ARG A 203 7.58 0.79 11.78
N PRO A 204 7.19 1.94 11.22
CA PRO A 204 8.07 2.70 10.35
C PRO A 204 9.13 3.44 11.18
N ARG A 205 10.37 3.46 10.68
CA ARG A 205 11.44 4.34 11.15
C ARG A 205 11.96 5.14 9.97
N VAL A 206 11.77 6.44 10.01
CA VAL A 206 12.24 7.36 8.97
C VAL A 206 13.71 7.68 9.21
N SER A 207 14.52 7.64 8.16
CA SER A 207 15.93 8.06 8.21
C SER A 207 16.07 9.55 8.53
N GLY A 208 17.20 9.96 9.10
CA GLY A 208 17.42 11.36 9.49
C GLY A 208 17.37 12.36 8.32
N ASP A 209 17.59 11.89 7.08
CA ASP A 209 17.47 12.69 5.85
C ASP A 209 16.05 12.70 5.26
N GLY A 210 15.12 11.93 5.84
CA GLY A 210 13.73 11.84 5.38
C GLY A 210 13.53 11.10 4.05
N ARG A 211 14.55 10.38 3.54
CA ARG A 211 14.51 9.75 2.22
C ARG A 211 14.22 8.25 2.25
N ASN A 212 14.35 7.62 3.41
CA ASN A 212 14.16 6.19 3.58
C ASN A 212 13.24 5.91 4.77
N VAL A 213 12.48 4.83 4.65
CA VAL A 213 11.70 4.26 5.75
C VAL A 213 12.12 2.82 5.89
N THR A 214 12.46 2.41 7.11
CA THR A 214 12.70 1.01 7.47
C THR A 214 11.54 0.54 8.34
N PHE A 215 10.98 -0.62 8.02
CA PHE A 215 9.96 -1.24 8.86
C PHE A 215 10.64 -2.20 9.83
N VAL A 216 10.35 -2.02 11.12
CA VAL A 216 10.98 -2.78 12.20
C VAL A 216 9.95 -3.46 13.08
N ASP A 217 10.33 -4.61 13.62
CA ASP A 217 9.53 -5.33 14.60
C ASP A 217 9.51 -4.61 15.98
N GLN A 218 8.86 -5.23 16.97
CA GLN A 218 8.79 -4.69 18.33
C GLN A 218 10.15 -4.57 19.02
N SER A 219 11.15 -5.38 18.60
CA SER A 219 12.52 -5.33 19.11
C SER A 219 13.38 -4.28 18.40
N GLY A 220 12.91 -3.73 17.28
CA GLY A 220 13.60 -2.76 16.46
C GLY A 220 14.47 -3.36 15.36
N ALA A 221 14.38 -4.67 15.12
CA ALA A 221 15.03 -5.37 14.01
C ALA A 221 14.32 -5.07 12.69
N GLY A 222 15.07 -4.79 11.63
CA GLY A 222 14.51 -4.50 10.30
C GLY A 222 14.14 -5.77 9.54
N MET A 223 13.04 -5.70 8.77
CA MET A 223 12.54 -6.76 7.90
C MET A 223 12.65 -6.41 6.42
#